data_AF-A0A2P2E121-F1
#
_entry.id   AF-A0A2P2E121-F1
#
_cell.length_a   1.000
_cell.length_b   1.000
_cell.length_c   1.000
_cell.angle_alpha   90.00
_cell.angle_beta   90.00
_cell.angle_gamma   90.00
#
_symmetry.space_group_name_H-M   'P 1'
#
loop_
_entity.id
_entity.type
_entity.pdbx_description
1 polymer ?
#
loop_
_entity_poly.entity_id
_entity_poly.type
_entity_poly.pdbx_seq_one_letter_code
_entity_poly.pdbx_strand_id
1 'polypeptide(L)'
;MSKQKILFYSVLGICFLLTAFFLFTQLSKNDPSDTARSMHPENEDLQQNANLQPLGDQSQFWDAALSPFREDSPKSYLEIIEDLKTGKINFVWELWALRRKCDAGYTAEQCNQTILTYIDQTYESPGREKLRDLFESYFRYEEGIRKLDLSGESKFEDRYEILKNKRREIMGDEKSDLVFGMEESQVQFLEGSANFIQSSKNMNPEERVKKFDTLKRKTYGSYYDSIVSREDKFDHYQTEIGLREREFAGLNAEEKEKKLTALDIKYFGKERASELAKIRKEESEQAERISNYEKQEKEFLRLNPNLSDKDKEKKLKELRVKAFGEEEAEAYERRKMLEEASE
;
A
#
# COMPACT_ATOMS: atom_id res chain seq x y z
N MET A 1 24.05 -11.40 24.69
CA MET A 1 22.86 -10.84 24.03
C MET A 1 21.64 -11.66 24.43
N SER A 2 20.60 -11.06 25.02
CA SER A 2 19.39 -11.79 25.42
C SER A 2 18.64 -12.24 24.16
N LYS A 3 17.96 -13.40 24.21
CA LYS A 3 17.19 -13.95 23.08
C LYS A 3 16.16 -12.96 22.51
N GLN A 4 15.69 -12.00 23.31
CA GLN A 4 14.81 -10.92 22.88
C GLN A 4 15.48 -9.91 21.94
N LYS A 5 16.78 -9.61 22.13
CA LYS A 5 17.52 -8.71 21.25
C LYS A 5 17.81 -9.35 19.88
N ILE A 6 18.15 -10.64 19.86
CA ILE A 6 18.41 -11.40 18.61
C ILE A 6 17.13 -11.51 17.75
N LEU A 7 15.97 -11.71 18.38
CA LEU A 7 14.67 -11.70 17.69
C LEU A 7 14.31 -10.31 17.15
N PHE A 8 14.70 -9.24 17.84
CA PHE A 8 14.44 -7.87 17.41
C PHE A 8 15.31 -7.49 16.20
N TYR A 9 16.61 -7.80 16.23
CA TYR A 9 17.52 -7.52 15.11
C TYR A 9 17.28 -8.40 13.87
N SER A 10 16.81 -9.63 14.04
CA SER A 10 16.44 -10.49 12.90
C SER A 10 15.14 -10.04 12.24
N VAL A 11 14.14 -9.59 13.01
CA VAL A 11 12.93 -8.97 12.45
C VAL A 11 13.26 -7.63 11.77
N LEU A 12 14.13 -6.81 12.36
CA LEU A 12 14.60 -5.56 11.74
C LEU A 12 15.43 -5.80 10.47
N GLY A 13 16.29 -6.82 10.44
CA GLY A 13 17.06 -7.19 9.25
C GLY A 13 16.19 -7.69 8.10
N ILE A 14 15.15 -8.48 8.41
CA ILE A 14 14.16 -8.94 7.43
C ILE A 14 13.32 -7.75 6.93
N CYS A 15 12.90 -6.85 7.82
CA CYS A 15 12.20 -5.63 7.42
C CYS A 15 13.08 -4.73 6.54
N PHE A 16 14.38 -4.58 6.85
CA PHE A 16 15.30 -3.73 6.10
C PHE A 16 15.67 -4.30 4.73
N LEU A 17 15.84 -5.63 4.62
CA LEU A 17 16.11 -6.30 3.35
C LEU A 17 14.88 -6.36 2.46
N LEU A 18 13.68 -6.54 3.03
CA LEU A 18 12.42 -6.46 2.30
C LEU A 18 12.12 -5.03 1.84
N THR A 19 12.39 -4.00 2.65
CA THR A 19 12.24 -2.61 2.20
C THR A 19 13.30 -2.21 1.17
N ALA A 20 14.55 -2.67 1.30
CA ALA A 20 15.59 -2.42 0.31
C ALA A 20 15.30 -3.14 -1.02
N PHE A 21 14.82 -4.38 -0.98
CA PHE A 21 14.38 -5.11 -2.17
C PHE A 21 13.14 -4.47 -2.80
N PHE A 22 12.16 -4.05 -2.00
CA PHE A 22 10.97 -3.35 -2.47
C PHE A 22 11.34 -1.99 -3.09
N LEU A 23 12.21 -1.20 -2.45
CA LEU A 23 12.74 0.06 -3.00
C LEU A 23 13.54 -0.16 -4.29
N PHE A 24 14.34 -1.23 -4.38
CA PHE A 24 15.10 -1.55 -5.59
C PHE A 24 14.20 -1.99 -6.75
N THR A 25 13.13 -2.74 -6.47
CA THR A 25 12.12 -3.11 -7.48
C THR A 25 11.18 -1.96 -7.86
N GLN A 26 10.92 -1.00 -6.97
CA GLN A 26 10.23 0.25 -7.25
C GLN A 26 11.11 1.19 -8.10
N LEU A 27 12.40 1.30 -7.80
CA LEU A 27 13.35 2.11 -8.58
C LEU A 27 13.67 1.52 -9.97
N SER A 28 13.56 0.20 -10.16
CA SER A 28 13.70 -0.46 -11.48
C SER A 28 12.40 -0.54 -12.29
N LYS A 29 11.25 -0.11 -11.76
CA LYS A 29 9.96 -0.06 -12.47
C LYS A 29 9.61 1.31 -13.04
N ASN A 30 10.60 2.18 -13.22
CA ASN A 30 10.43 3.37 -14.05
C ASN A 30 10.59 2.99 -15.53
N ASP A 31 9.69 2.17 -16.04
CA ASP A 31 9.31 2.30 -17.44
C ASP A 31 8.43 3.55 -17.52
N PRO A 32 8.84 4.60 -18.24
CA PRO A 32 7.99 5.76 -18.44
C PRO A 32 6.85 5.31 -19.36
N SER A 33 5.68 5.03 -18.78
CA SER A 33 4.47 4.94 -19.58
C SER A 33 4.27 6.30 -20.25
N ASP A 34 4.45 6.33 -21.57
CA ASP A 34 4.14 7.44 -22.45
C ASP A 34 2.73 7.99 -22.20
N THR A 35 2.64 9.18 -21.58
CA THR A 35 1.75 10.34 -21.90
C THR A 35 1.44 11.20 -20.66
N ALA A 36 2.46 11.76 -20.00
CA ALA A 36 2.25 12.98 -19.22
C ALA A 36 2.33 14.18 -20.17
N ARG A 37 1.21 14.54 -20.82
CA ARG A 37 1.09 15.90 -21.39
C ARG A 37 1.07 16.88 -20.22
N SER A 38 1.92 17.90 -20.27
CA SER A 38 1.92 18.98 -19.28
C SER A 38 0.54 19.64 -19.26
N MET A 39 -0.04 19.79 -18.08
CA MET A 39 -1.32 20.47 -17.89
C MET A 39 -1.09 21.96 -17.61
N HIS A 40 -2.12 22.79 -17.76
CA HIS A 40 -2.04 24.18 -17.32
C HIS A 40 -1.80 24.25 -15.79
N PRO A 41 -0.97 25.19 -15.28
CA PRO A 41 -0.62 25.27 -13.85
C PRO A 41 -1.83 25.29 -12.90
N GLU A 42 -2.91 25.98 -13.27
CA GLU A 42 -4.14 25.99 -12.46
C GLU A 42 -4.78 24.60 -12.28
N ASN A 43 -4.69 23.74 -13.29
CA ASN A 43 -5.20 22.37 -13.18
C ASN A 43 -4.24 21.49 -12.36
N GLU A 44 -2.93 21.75 -12.41
CA GLU A 44 -1.95 21.08 -11.56
C GLU A 44 -2.15 21.45 -10.08
N ASP A 45 -2.37 22.73 -9.78
CA ASP A 45 -2.68 23.21 -8.43
C ASP A 45 -3.95 22.57 -7.86
N LEU A 46 -4.98 22.40 -8.70
CA LEU A 46 -6.22 21.71 -8.32
C LEU A 46 -5.96 20.22 -8.06
N GLN A 47 -5.13 19.54 -8.86
CA GLN A 47 -4.79 18.14 -8.65
C GLN A 47 -4.02 17.93 -7.34
N GLN A 48 -3.15 18.87 -6.98
CA GLN A 48 -2.33 18.80 -5.76
C GLN A 48 -3.06 19.27 -4.49
N ASN A 49 -4.31 19.72 -4.61
CA ASN A 49 -5.06 20.24 -3.47
C ASN A 49 -5.45 19.11 -2.49
N ALA A 50 -4.90 19.16 -1.27
CA ALA A 50 -5.14 18.16 -0.24
C ALA A 50 -6.61 18.02 0.19
N ASN A 51 -7.44 19.05 0.02
CA ASN A 51 -8.87 18.97 0.29
C ASN A 51 -9.65 18.24 -0.83
N LEU A 52 -9.12 18.27 -2.06
CA LEU A 52 -9.69 17.53 -3.19
C LEU A 52 -9.24 16.06 -3.21
N GLN A 53 -8.07 15.77 -2.65
CA GLN A 53 -7.49 14.43 -2.57
C GLN A 53 -7.03 14.11 -1.14
N PRO A 54 -7.96 13.92 -0.19
CA PRO A 54 -7.62 13.72 1.23
C PRO A 54 -6.85 12.43 1.50
N LEU A 55 -6.94 11.44 0.60
CA LEU A 55 -6.16 10.18 0.64
C LEU A 55 -4.89 10.23 -0.23
N GLY A 56 -4.54 11.40 -0.77
CA GLY A 56 -3.44 11.58 -1.72
C GLY A 56 -3.80 11.16 -3.15
N ASP A 57 -2.81 11.23 -4.04
CA ASP A 57 -2.98 10.87 -5.45
C ASP A 57 -3.04 9.33 -5.61
N GLN A 58 -4.25 8.83 -5.86
CA GLN A 58 -4.52 7.41 -6.15
C GLN A 58 -4.70 7.15 -7.66
N SER A 59 -4.30 8.07 -8.53
CA SER A 59 -4.46 7.92 -9.98
C SER A 59 -3.63 6.79 -10.59
N GLN A 60 -2.62 6.27 -9.89
CA GLN A 60 -1.86 5.08 -10.31
C GLN A 60 -2.71 3.82 -10.45
N PHE A 61 -3.91 3.81 -9.84
CA PHE A 61 -4.87 2.71 -9.94
C PHE A 61 -5.88 2.88 -11.08
N TRP A 62 -5.75 3.93 -11.89
CA TRP A 62 -6.61 4.20 -13.04
C TRP A 62 -6.14 3.43 -14.28
N ASP A 63 -7.05 2.68 -14.89
CA ASP A 63 -6.85 2.00 -16.17
C ASP A 63 -7.62 2.74 -17.27
N ALA A 64 -6.88 3.34 -18.21
CA ALA A 64 -7.44 4.05 -19.35
C ALA A 64 -8.40 3.19 -20.20
N ALA A 65 -8.20 1.87 -20.21
CA ALA A 65 -9.06 0.94 -20.93
C ALA A 65 -10.48 0.88 -20.37
N LEU A 66 -10.67 1.22 -19.09
CA LEU A 66 -11.95 1.20 -18.39
C LEU A 66 -12.73 2.51 -18.47
N SER A 67 -12.10 3.60 -18.94
CA SER A 67 -12.71 4.93 -19.02
C SER A 67 -14.01 4.87 -19.82
N PRO A 68 -15.12 5.43 -19.29
CA PRO A 68 -16.39 5.46 -20.00
C PRO A 68 -16.46 6.56 -21.06
N PHE A 69 -15.52 7.51 -21.03
CA PHE A 69 -15.49 8.71 -21.87
C PHE A 69 -14.53 8.59 -23.06
N ARG A 70 -14.44 7.37 -23.62
CA ARG A 70 -13.65 7.11 -24.82
C ARG A 70 -14.42 7.57 -26.06
N GLU A 71 -13.71 8.18 -27.00
CA GLU A 71 -14.31 8.72 -28.23
C GLU A 71 -14.81 7.62 -29.17
N ASP A 72 -14.15 6.45 -29.17
CA ASP A 72 -14.47 5.33 -30.05
C ASP A 72 -15.68 4.49 -29.57
N SER A 73 -15.98 4.52 -28.27
CA SER A 73 -17.08 3.75 -27.68
C SER A 73 -17.48 4.33 -26.31
N PRO A 74 -18.18 5.49 -26.28
CA PRO A 74 -18.65 6.06 -25.03
C PRO A 74 -19.70 5.14 -24.38
N LYS A 75 -19.58 4.90 -23.07
CA LYS A 75 -20.59 4.12 -22.33
C LYS A 75 -21.85 4.97 -22.16
N SER A 76 -23.01 4.34 -22.05
CA SER A 76 -24.25 5.07 -21.75
C SER A 76 -24.27 5.64 -20.33
N TYR A 77 -25.16 6.61 -20.07
CA TYR A 77 -25.35 7.17 -18.73
C TYR A 77 -25.60 6.09 -17.66
N LEU A 78 -26.44 5.09 -17.95
CA LEU A 78 -26.77 4.04 -16.97
C LEU A 78 -25.56 3.17 -16.65
N GLU A 79 -24.74 2.85 -17.66
CA GLU A 79 -23.48 2.11 -17.47
C GLU A 79 -22.47 2.91 -16.64
N ILE A 80 -22.36 4.23 -16.88
CA ILE A 80 -21.50 5.12 -16.08
C ILE A 80 -21.94 5.11 -14.61
N ILE A 81 -23.23 5.25 -14.35
CA ILE A 81 -23.76 5.26 -12.98
C ILE A 81 -23.51 3.92 -12.29
N GLU A 82 -23.70 2.79 -12.98
CA GLU A 82 -23.43 1.47 -12.40
C GLU A 82 -21.94 1.26 -12.11
N ASP A 83 -21.07 1.65 -13.05
CA ASP A 83 -19.63 1.56 -12.87
C ASP A 83 -19.14 2.47 -11.72
N LEU A 84 -19.78 3.63 -11.49
CA LEU A 84 -19.52 4.50 -10.33
C LEU A 84 -20.00 3.86 -9.02
N LYS A 85 -21.22 3.31 -8.98
CA LYS A 85 -21.79 2.66 -7.79
C LYS A 85 -21.02 1.43 -7.33
N THR A 86 -20.34 0.76 -8.25
CA THR A 86 -19.50 -0.42 -7.99
C THR A 86 -18.03 -0.07 -7.82
N GLY A 87 -17.62 1.19 -8.06
CA GLY A 87 -16.23 1.63 -7.98
C GLY A 87 -15.34 1.09 -9.10
N LYS A 88 -15.93 0.48 -10.13
CA LYS A 88 -15.23 0.04 -11.32
C LYS A 88 -14.56 1.22 -12.04
N ILE A 89 -15.18 2.39 -11.94
CA ILE A 89 -14.56 3.68 -12.26
C ILE A 89 -14.65 4.61 -11.05
N ASN A 90 -13.81 5.64 -11.02
CA ASN A 90 -13.85 6.72 -10.03
C ASN A 90 -14.07 8.05 -10.76
N PHE A 91 -15.12 8.79 -10.40
CA PHE A 91 -15.48 10.03 -11.11
C PHE A 91 -14.35 11.07 -11.13
N VAL A 92 -13.67 11.27 -10.00
CA VAL A 92 -12.58 12.24 -9.88
C VAL A 92 -11.44 11.88 -10.81
N TRP A 93 -11.06 10.59 -10.88
CA TRP A 93 -10.00 10.13 -11.79
C TRP A 93 -10.39 10.29 -13.25
N GLU A 94 -11.64 10.00 -13.61
CA GLU A 94 -12.14 10.19 -14.98
C GLU A 94 -12.17 11.67 -15.37
N LEU A 95 -12.56 12.56 -14.45
CA LEU A 95 -12.48 14.00 -14.69
C LEU A 95 -11.04 14.45 -14.93
N TRP A 96 -10.08 13.99 -14.12
CA TRP A 96 -8.66 14.30 -14.34
C TRP A 96 -8.14 13.74 -15.65
N ALA A 97 -8.58 12.55 -16.05
CA ALA A 97 -8.26 11.98 -17.35
C ALA A 97 -8.80 12.82 -18.51
N LEU A 98 -10.01 13.38 -18.38
CA LEU A 98 -10.57 14.32 -19.34
C LEU A 98 -9.78 15.63 -19.37
N ARG A 99 -9.40 16.18 -18.21
CA ARG A 99 -8.60 17.41 -18.13
C ARG A 99 -7.22 17.28 -18.77
N ARG A 100 -6.58 16.11 -18.70
CA ARG A 100 -5.32 15.81 -19.41
C ARG A 100 -5.44 15.88 -20.94
N LYS A 101 -6.66 15.82 -21.49
CA LYS A 101 -6.92 15.95 -22.93
C LYS A 101 -7.14 17.41 -23.36
N CYS A 102 -7.38 18.33 -22.43
CA CYS A 102 -7.50 19.76 -22.73
C CYS A 102 -6.18 20.33 -23.25
N ASP A 103 -6.27 21.42 -24.02
CA ASP A 103 -5.09 22.17 -24.44
C ASP A 103 -4.34 22.70 -23.21
N ALA A 104 -3.00 22.62 -23.23
CA ALA A 104 -2.16 23.06 -22.12
C ALA A 104 -2.27 24.57 -21.82
N GLY A 105 -2.74 25.37 -22.78
CA GLY A 105 -3.03 26.79 -22.60
C GLY A 105 -4.41 27.10 -22.00
N TYR A 106 -5.25 26.09 -21.74
CA TYR A 106 -6.60 26.32 -21.20
C TYR A 106 -6.58 26.46 -19.68
N THR A 107 -7.26 27.49 -19.18
CA THR A 107 -7.58 27.63 -17.75
C THR A 107 -8.49 26.49 -17.27
N ALA A 108 -8.61 26.33 -15.96
CA ALA A 108 -9.49 25.30 -15.39
C ALA A 108 -10.94 25.46 -15.91
N GLU A 109 -11.44 26.69 -16.00
CA GLU A 109 -12.80 26.98 -16.47
C GLU A 109 -12.97 26.69 -17.97
N GLN A 110 -11.98 27.05 -18.80
CA GLN A 110 -12.00 26.74 -20.23
C GLN A 110 -12.00 25.23 -20.48
N CYS A 111 -11.23 24.48 -19.68
CA CYS A 111 -11.22 23.03 -19.75
C CYS A 111 -12.55 22.43 -19.27
N ASN A 112 -13.13 22.93 -18.17
CA ASN A 112 -14.46 22.52 -17.70
C ASN A 112 -15.52 22.72 -18.79
N GLN A 113 -15.55 23.86 -19.46
CA GLN A 113 -16.50 24.13 -20.55
C GLN A 113 -16.29 23.21 -21.75
N THR A 114 -15.04 22.86 -22.05
CA THR A 114 -14.70 21.89 -23.11
C THR A 114 -15.25 20.51 -22.77
N ILE A 115 -15.12 20.07 -21.51
CA ILE A 115 -15.68 18.81 -21.02
C ILE A 115 -17.21 18.81 -21.13
N LEU A 116 -17.89 19.88 -20.70
CA LEU A 116 -19.35 19.98 -20.83
C LEU A 116 -19.81 19.93 -22.29
N THR A 117 -19.06 20.57 -23.19
CA THR A 117 -19.35 20.53 -24.63
C THR A 117 -19.20 19.12 -25.19
N TYR A 118 -18.17 18.38 -24.77
CA TYR A 118 -18.02 16.96 -25.11
C TYR A 118 -19.22 16.13 -24.63
N ILE A 119 -19.69 16.35 -23.39
CA ILE A 119 -20.89 15.68 -22.87
C ILE A 119 -22.11 16.01 -23.73
N ASP A 120 -22.30 17.28 -24.12
CA ASP A 120 -23.44 17.71 -24.92
C ASP A 120 -23.49 17.06 -26.31
N GLN A 121 -22.32 16.83 -26.91
CA GLN A 121 -22.16 16.26 -28.25
C GLN A 121 -22.22 14.73 -28.25
N THR A 122 -21.81 14.10 -27.16
CA THR A 122 -21.64 12.64 -27.10
C THR A 122 -22.88 11.92 -26.58
N TYR A 123 -23.65 12.56 -25.70
CA TYR A 123 -24.75 11.93 -24.99
C TYR A 123 -26.11 12.51 -25.40
N GLU A 124 -27.13 11.64 -25.41
CA GLU A 124 -28.51 12.02 -25.70
C GLU A 124 -29.33 12.23 -24.41
N SER A 125 -30.44 12.96 -24.52
CA SER A 125 -31.38 13.16 -23.41
C SER A 125 -32.09 11.83 -23.04
N PRO A 126 -32.34 11.53 -21.75
CA PRO A 126 -32.06 12.36 -20.57
C PRO A 126 -30.66 12.15 -19.97
N GLY A 127 -29.86 11.23 -20.50
CA GLY A 127 -28.53 10.92 -19.98
C GLY A 127 -27.57 12.11 -20.01
N ARG A 128 -27.60 12.89 -21.10
CA ARG A 128 -26.84 14.13 -21.25
C ARG A 128 -27.05 15.10 -20.10
N GLU A 129 -28.31 15.41 -19.80
CA GLU A 129 -28.69 16.39 -18.78
C GLU A 129 -28.21 15.95 -17.39
N LYS A 130 -28.34 14.65 -17.09
CA LYS A 130 -27.91 14.07 -15.81
C LYS A 130 -26.39 14.04 -15.66
N LEU A 131 -25.65 13.68 -16.72
CA LEU A 131 -24.19 13.74 -16.69
C LEU A 131 -23.71 15.18 -16.55
N ARG A 132 -24.29 16.10 -17.32
CA ARG A 132 -23.95 17.51 -17.26
C ARG A 132 -24.13 18.05 -15.83
N ASP A 133 -25.27 17.79 -15.22
CA ASP A 133 -25.55 18.19 -13.84
C ASP A 133 -24.58 17.58 -12.81
N LEU A 134 -24.12 16.34 -13.01
CA LEU A 134 -23.09 15.71 -12.18
C LEU A 134 -21.74 16.46 -12.29
N PHE A 135 -21.27 16.73 -13.50
CA PHE A 135 -20.02 17.48 -13.74
C PHE A 135 -20.10 18.90 -13.20
N GLU A 136 -21.18 19.64 -13.51
CA GLU A 136 -21.38 20.99 -13.00
C GLU A 136 -21.45 21.04 -11.46
N SER A 137 -22.07 20.03 -10.83
CA SER A 137 -22.10 19.92 -9.37
C SER A 137 -20.70 19.72 -8.79
N TYR A 138 -19.87 18.91 -9.44
CA TYR A 138 -18.49 18.72 -9.02
C TYR A 138 -17.64 19.99 -9.19
N PHE A 139 -17.79 20.72 -10.29
CA PHE A 139 -17.08 21.99 -10.50
C PHE A 139 -17.43 23.03 -9.43
N ARG A 140 -18.73 23.14 -9.06
CA ARG A 140 -19.15 23.97 -7.93
C ARG A 140 -18.54 23.51 -6.60
N TYR A 141 -18.38 22.20 -6.41
CA TYR A 141 -17.70 21.66 -5.23
C TYR A 141 -16.23 22.07 -5.19
N GLU A 142 -15.50 21.97 -6.30
CA GLU A 142 -14.10 22.40 -6.36
C GLU A 142 -13.95 23.88 -6.00
N GLU A 143 -14.79 24.76 -6.56
CA GLU A 143 -14.79 26.18 -6.22
C GLU A 143 -15.12 26.41 -4.73
N GLY A 144 -16.08 25.66 -4.20
CA GLY A 144 -16.48 25.74 -2.80
C GLY A 144 -15.38 25.31 -1.84
N ILE A 145 -14.66 24.24 -2.17
CA ILE A 145 -13.63 23.66 -1.29
C ILE A 145 -12.31 24.42 -1.33
N ARG A 146 -12.00 25.12 -2.44
CA ARG A 146 -10.84 26.02 -2.51
C ARG A 146 -10.89 27.15 -1.49
N LYS A 147 -12.11 27.57 -1.11
CA LYS A 147 -12.34 28.62 -0.11
C LYS A 147 -12.43 28.07 1.31
N LEU A 148 -12.46 26.75 1.46
CA LEU A 148 -12.56 26.10 2.76
C LEU A 148 -11.16 25.99 3.37
N ASP A 149 -10.95 26.74 4.45
CA ASP A 149 -9.75 26.63 5.25
C ASP A 149 -9.88 25.45 6.23
N LEU A 150 -9.12 24.39 5.97
CA LEU A 150 -8.97 23.24 6.87
C LEU A 150 -7.60 23.24 7.56
N SER A 151 -6.84 24.35 7.48
CA SER A 151 -5.51 24.51 8.09
C SER A 151 -5.63 24.80 9.59
N GLY A 152 -6.04 23.78 10.35
CA GLY A 152 -5.96 23.74 11.81
C GLY A 152 -5.21 22.50 12.29
N GLU A 153 -4.81 22.47 13.56
CA GLU A 153 -4.25 21.29 14.27
C GLU A 153 -5.29 20.15 14.45
N SER A 154 -6.37 20.15 13.66
CA SER A 154 -7.44 19.17 13.70
C SER A 154 -6.97 17.81 13.19
N LYS A 155 -7.51 16.74 13.77
CA LYS A 155 -7.19 15.38 13.33
C LYS A 155 -7.73 15.13 11.93
N PHE A 156 -7.23 14.10 11.26
CA PHE A 156 -7.70 13.73 9.92
C PHE A 156 -9.20 13.47 9.89
N GLU A 157 -9.72 12.76 10.88
CA GLU A 157 -11.12 12.37 11.00
C GLU A 157 -12.05 13.59 11.06
N ASP A 158 -11.71 14.59 11.89
CA ASP A 158 -12.49 15.81 12.02
C ASP A 158 -12.51 16.61 10.71
N ARG A 159 -11.36 16.72 10.03
CA ARG A 159 -11.24 17.40 8.73
C ARG A 159 -12.04 16.68 7.65
N TYR A 160 -12.00 15.34 7.65
CA TYR A 160 -12.73 14.52 6.69
C TYR A 160 -14.24 14.64 6.86
N GLU A 161 -14.74 14.69 8.10
CA GLU A 161 -16.18 14.90 8.35
C GLU A 161 -16.66 16.29 7.90
N ILE A 162 -15.85 17.35 8.10
CA ILE A 162 -16.17 18.67 7.54
C ILE A 162 -16.24 18.62 6.01
N LEU A 163 -15.27 17.97 5.37
CA LEU A 163 -15.21 17.80 3.93
C LEU A 163 -16.43 17.04 3.40
N LYS A 164 -16.77 15.92 4.02
CA LYS A 164 -17.94 15.10 3.72
C LYS A 164 -19.24 15.90 3.82
N ASN A 165 -19.44 16.64 4.91
CA ASN A 165 -20.61 17.49 5.07
C ASN A 165 -20.68 18.57 3.98
N LYS A 166 -19.54 19.16 3.60
CA LYS A 166 -19.51 20.17 2.53
C LYS A 166 -19.84 19.58 1.15
N ARG A 167 -19.40 18.35 0.86
CA ARG A 167 -19.77 17.61 -0.35
C ARG A 167 -21.30 17.43 -0.43
N ARG A 168 -21.93 17.00 0.67
CA ARG A 168 -23.39 16.84 0.74
C ARG A 168 -24.15 18.16 0.62
N GLU A 169 -23.65 19.23 1.25
CA GLU A 169 -24.23 20.56 1.14
C GLU A 169 -24.27 21.06 -0.32
N ILE A 170 -23.20 20.84 -1.08
CA ILE A 170 -23.06 21.36 -2.46
C ILE A 170 -23.71 20.44 -3.50
N MET A 171 -23.49 19.13 -3.38
CA MET A 171 -23.85 18.15 -4.42
C MET A 171 -25.11 17.34 -4.08
N GLY A 172 -25.57 17.37 -2.84
CA GLY A 172 -26.61 16.47 -2.33
C GLY A 172 -26.09 15.05 -2.12
N ASP A 173 -26.94 14.17 -1.56
CA ASP A 173 -26.52 12.83 -1.17
C ASP A 173 -26.19 11.93 -2.35
N GLU A 174 -27.11 11.82 -3.31
CA GLU A 174 -26.97 10.87 -4.42
C GLU A 174 -25.68 11.11 -5.24
N LYS A 175 -25.39 12.36 -5.59
CA LYS A 175 -24.19 12.70 -6.36
C LYS A 175 -22.92 12.54 -5.54
N SER A 176 -22.98 12.86 -4.25
CA SER A 176 -21.82 12.68 -3.37
C SER A 176 -21.50 11.20 -3.18
N ASP A 177 -22.50 10.32 -3.05
CA ASP A 177 -22.29 8.87 -3.04
C ASP A 177 -21.64 8.39 -4.33
N LEU A 178 -22.08 8.90 -5.49
CA LEU A 178 -21.51 8.53 -6.79
C LEU A 178 -20.05 8.98 -6.96
N VAL A 179 -19.69 10.16 -6.46
CA VAL A 179 -18.34 10.73 -6.65
C VAL A 179 -17.37 10.28 -5.56
N PHE A 180 -17.81 10.27 -4.31
CA PHE A 180 -16.95 10.09 -3.14
C PHE A 180 -17.25 8.81 -2.34
N GLY A 181 -18.32 8.07 -2.63
CA GLY A 181 -18.73 6.92 -1.82
C GLY A 181 -17.63 5.84 -1.68
N MET A 182 -16.85 5.61 -2.74
CA MET A 182 -15.70 4.69 -2.66
C MET A 182 -14.63 5.20 -1.68
N GLU A 183 -14.28 6.49 -1.75
CA GLU A 183 -13.31 7.13 -0.84
C GLU A 183 -13.82 7.11 0.61
N GLU A 184 -15.10 7.45 0.82
CA GLU A 184 -15.74 7.41 2.14
C GLU A 184 -15.68 5.99 2.73
N SER A 185 -15.89 4.95 1.92
CA SER A 185 -15.76 3.56 2.37
C SER A 185 -14.33 3.16 2.72
N GLN A 186 -13.32 3.70 2.01
CA GLN A 186 -11.90 3.50 2.32
C GLN A 186 -11.54 4.17 3.65
N VAL A 187 -11.95 5.41 3.87
CA VAL A 187 -11.74 6.11 5.15
C VAL A 187 -12.41 5.36 6.31
N GLN A 188 -13.66 4.93 6.12
CA GLN A 188 -14.35 4.13 7.14
C GLN A 188 -13.63 2.81 7.43
N PHE A 189 -13.04 2.17 6.42
CA PHE A 189 -12.29 0.94 6.61
C PHE A 189 -10.96 1.16 7.33
N LEU A 190 -10.25 2.27 7.08
CA LEU A 190 -9.02 2.62 7.81
C LEU A 190 -9.29 2.71 9.32
N GLU A 191 -10.32 3.46 9.73
CA GLU A 191 -10.70 3.56 11.14
C GLU A 191 -11.19 2.22 11.70
N GLY A 192 -12.10 1.56 10.98
CA GLY A 192 -12.69 0.29 11.41
C GLY A 192 -11.66 -0.82 11.56
N SER A 193 -10.69 -0.90 10.64
CA SER A 193 -9.64 -1.92 10.65
C SER A 193 -8.65 -1.72 11.81
N ALA A 194 -8.24 -0.48 12.10
CA ALA A 194 -7.38 -0.17 13.24
C ALA A 194 -8.05 -0.57 14.57
N ASN A 195 -9.32 -0.19 14.74
CA ASN A 195 -10.12 -0.55 15.91
C ASN A 195 -10.32 -2.07 16.02
N PHE A 196 -10.57 -2.75 14.90
CA PHE A 196 -10.68 -4.19 14.87
C PHE A 196 -9.37 -4.86 15.27
N ILE A 197 -8.23 -4.47 14.70
CA ILE A 197 -6.92 -5.07 14.98
C ILE A 197 -6.61 -5.01 16.48
N GLN A 198 -6.90 -3.88 17.13
CA GLN A 198 -6.67 -3.69 18.56
C GLN A 198 -7.64 -4.50 19.43
N SER A 199 -8.94 -4.45 19.15
CA SER A 199 -9.96 -5.15 19.94
C SER A 199 -9.94 -6.67 19.75
N SER A 200 -9.40 -7.14 18.63
CA SER A 200 -9.37 -8.56 18.24
C SER A 200 -8.15 -9.34 18.73
N LYS A 201 -7.23 -8.72 19.47
CA LYS A 201 -5.95 -9.35 19.87
C LYS A 201 -6.11 -10.71 20.56
N ASN A 202 -7.20 -10.92 21.30
CA ASN A 202 -7.48 -12.17 22.04
C ASN A 202 -8.42 -13.14 21.30
N MET A 203 -8.83 -12.83 20.07
CA MET A 203 -9.66 -13.75 19.29
C MET A 203 -8.87 -14.94 18.77
N ASN A 204 -9.57 -16.05 18.51
CA ASN A 204 -8.99 -17.17 17.78
C ASN A 204 -8.48 -16.68 16.40
N PRO A 205 -7.26 -17.06 15.96
CA PRO A 205 -6.66 -16.55 14.72
C PRO A 205 -7.52 -16.74 13.47
N GLU A 206 -8.14 -17.92 13.32
CA GLU A 206 -8.98 -18.22 12.16
C GLU A 206 -10.25 -17.36 12.15
N GLU A 207 -10.89 -17.23 13.32
CA GLU A 207 -12.05 -16.36 13.49
C GLU A 207 -11.70 -14.89 13.27
N ARG A 208 -10.51 -14.46 13.71
CA ARG A 208 -10.00 -13.09 13.56
C ARG A 208 -9.82 -12.74 12.08
N VAL A 209 -9.22 -13.61 11.28
CA VAL A 209 -9.09 -13.42 9.82
C VAL A 209 -10.46 -13.34 9.17
N LYS A 210 -11.35 -14.31 9.44
CA LYS A 210 -12.70 -14.33 8.88
C LYS A 210 -13.51 -13.07 9.22
N LYS A 211 -13.43 -12.59 10.47
CA LYS A 211 -14.12 -11.38 10.91
C LYS A 211 -13.51 -10.11 10.30
N PHE A 212 -12.20 -10.07 10.07
CA PHE A 212 -11.56 -8.98 9.35
C PHE A 212 -12.03 -8.90 7.90
N ASP A 213 -12.08 -10.04 7.19
CA ASP A 213 -12.60 -10.10 5.82
C ASP A 213 -14.09 -9.71 5.77
N THR A 214 -14.86 -10.11 6.78
CA THR A 214 -16.27 -9.72 6.91
C THR A 214 -16.43 -8.22 7.14
N LEU A 215 -15.59 -7.63 7.99
CA LEU A 215 -15.53 -6.18 8.20
C LEU A 215 -15.24 -5.47 6.88
N LYS A 216 -14.18 -5.89 6.17
CA LYS A 216 -13.79 -5.33 4.88
C LYS A 216 -14.93 -5.36 3.86
N ARG A 217 -15.56 -6.53 3.68
CA ARG A 217 -16.71 -6.70 2.78
C ARG A 217 -17.90 -5.84 3.17
N LYS A 218 -18.21 -5.77 4.46
CA LYS A 218 -19.32 -4.95 4.96
C LYS A 218 -19.08 -3.46 4.75
N THR A 219 -17.86 -2.99 5.02
CA THR A 219 -17.52 -1.56 4.91
C THR A 219 -17.49 -1.11 3.46
N TYR A 220 -16.88 -1.89 2.56
CA TYR A 220 -16.81 -1.52 1.14
C TYR A 220 -18.12 -1.74 0.39
N GLY A 221 -18.98 -2.65 0.84
CA GLY A 221 -20.28 -2.88 0.20
C GLY A 221 -20.14 -3.20 -1.29
N SER A 222 -20.81 -2.42 -2.14
CA SER A 222 -20.74 -2.57 -3.61
C SER A 222 -19.37 -2.28 -4.21
N TYR A 223 -18.49 -1.58 -3.49
CA TYR A 223 -17.13 -1.27 -3.93
C TYR A 223 -16.14 -2.41 -3.69
N TYR A 224 -16.52 -3.44 -2.93
CA TYR A 224 -15.61 -4.46 -2.42
C TYR A 224 -14.80 -5.14 -3.54
N ASP A 225 -15.47 -5.62 -4.59
CA ASP A 225 -14.80 -6.38 -5.64
C ASP A 225 -13.81 -5.48 -6.41
N SER A 226 -14.20 -4.24 -6.71
CA SER A 226 -13.36 -3.27 -7.41
C SER A 226 -12.12 -2.89 -6.58
N ILE A 227 -12.29 -2.62 -5.29
CA ILE A 227 -11.16 -2.29 -4.40
C ILE A 227 -10.22 -3.49 -4.26
N VAL A 228 -10.75 -4.66 -3.91
CA VAL A 228 -9.93 -5.87 -3.67
C VAL A 228 -9.21 -6.33 -4.94
N SER A 229 -9.79 -6.11 -6.12
CA SER A 229 -9.12 -6.45 -7.38
C SER A 229 -7.86 -5.63 -7.67
N ARG A 230 -7.74 -4.43 -7.07
CA ARG A 230 -6.63 -3.48 -7.27
C ARG A 230 -5.58 -3.54 -6.16
N GLU A 231 -5.90 -4.15 -5.02
CA GLU A 231 -4.99 -4.26 -3.88
C GLU A 231 -3.83 -5.24 -4.18
N ASP A 232 -2.64 -4.95 -3.64
CA ASP A 232 -1.49 -5.83 -3.79
C ASP A 232 -1.72 -7.12 -2.98
N LYS A 233 -1.56 -8.28 -3.62
CA LYS A 233 -1.64 -9.59 -2.96
C LYS A 233 -0.67 -9.70 -1.78
N PHE A 234 0.46 -9.02 -1.84
CA PHE A 234 1.42 -8.92 -0.76
C PHE A 234 0.84 -8.20 0.46
N ASP A 235 0.08 -7.12 0.28
CA ASP A 235 -0.55 -6.40 1.39
C ASP A 235 -1.61 -7.26 2.09
N HIS A 236 -2.38 -8.03 1.31
CA HIS A 236 -3.31 -9.03 1.88
C HIS A 236 -2.57 -10.11 2.66
N TYR A 237 -1.47 -10.62 2.11
CA TYR A 237 -0.63 -11.61 2.77
C TYR A 237 -0.09 -11.06 4.10
N GLN A 238 0.50 -9.87 4.11
CA GLN A 238 1.03 -9.23 5.33
C GLN A 238 -0.06 -8.98 6.36
N THR A 239 -1.24 -8.53 5.91
CA THR A 239 -2.40 -8.34 6.78
C THR A 239 -2.82 -9.65 7.45
N GLU A 240 -2.95 -10.75 6.68
CA GLU A 240 -3.29 -12.05 7.27
C GLU A 240 -2.21 -12.57 8.22
N ILE A 241 -0.93 -12.40 7.89
CA ILE A 241 0.19 -12.73 8.79
C ILE A 241 0.07 -11.97 10.11
N GLY A 242 -0.17 -10.65 10.06
CA GLY A 242 -0.34 -9.81 11.26
C GLY A 242 -1.58 -10.20 12.09
N LEU A 243 -2.68 -10.58 11.43
CA LEU A 243 -3.86 -11.09 12.12
C LEU A 243 -3.60 -12.44 12.81
N ARG A 244 -2.68 -13.25 12.27
CA ARG A 244 -2.28 -14.56 12.79
C ARG A 244 -1.03 -14.54 13.66
N GLU A 245 -0.50 -13.37 14.03
CA GLU A 245 0.76 -13.24 14.79
C GLU A 245 0.82 -14.18 16.02
N ARG A 246 -0.27 -14.26 16.79
CA ARG A 246 -0.34 -15.13 17.98
C ARG A 246 -0.37 -16.62 17.66
N GLU A 247 -0.95 -17.01 16.52
CA GLU A 247 -0.86 -18.38 16.00
C GLU A 247 0.61 -18.70 15.80
N PHE A 248 1.31 -17.88 15.00
CA PHE A 248 2.71 -18.10 14.66
C PHE A 248 3.66 -18.07 15.86
N ALA A 249 3.38 -17.27 16.89
CA ALA A 249 4.18 -17.21 18.10
C ALA A 249 4.12 -18.50 18.94
N GLY A 250 3.04 -19.28 18.84
CA GLY A 250 2.84 -20.51 19.59
C GLY A 250 3.30 -21.79 18.87
N LEU A 251 3.61 -21.71 17.58
CA LEU A 251 3.99 -22.87 16.76
C LEU A 251 5.47 -23.21 16.89
N ASN A 252 5.78 -24.51 16.75
CA ASN A 252 7.16 -24.93 16.51
C ASN A 252 7.61 -24.60 15.07
N ALA A 253 8.91 -24.77 14.78
CA ALA A 253 9.47 -24.40 13.47
C ALA A 253 8.81 -25.14 12.28
N GLU A 254 8.52 -26.43 12.43
CA GLU A 254 7.91 -27.24 11.37
C GLU A 254 6.45 -26.84 11.12
N GLU A 255 5.67 -26.65 12.18
CA GLU A 255 4.28 -26.20 12.09
C GLU A 255 4.17 -24.79 11.49
N LYS A 256 5.07 -23.90 11.91
CA LYS A 256 5.17 -22.54 11.38
C LYS A 256 5.46 -22.56 9.89
N GLU A 257 6.42 -23.36 9.43
CA GLU A 257 6.75 -23.45 8.00
C GLU A 257 5.60 -24.02 7.17
N LYS A 258 4.90 -25.05 7.67
CA LYS A 258 3.70 -25.59 7.01
C LYS A 258 2.62 -24.53 6.83
N LYS A 259 2.38 -23.70 7.85
CA LYS A 259 1.39 -22.61 7.81
C LYS A 259 1.82 -21.47 6.88
N LEU A 260 3.08 -21.06 6.92
CA LEU A 260 3.62 -20.05 6.01
C LEU A 260 3.52 -20.52 4.56
N THR A 261 3.93 -21.75 4.26
CA THR A 261 3.82 -22.33 2.91
C THR A 261 2.37 -22.37 2.42
N ALA A 262 1.41 -22.69 3.30
CA ALA A 262 -0.01 -22.69 2.93
C ALA A 262 -0.51 -21.28 2.58
N LEU A 263 -0.07 -20.24 3.31
CA LEU A 263 -0.38 -18.85 2.98
C LEU A 263 0.31 -18.39 1.71
N ASP A 264 1.58 -18.75 1.50
CA ASP A 264 2.30 -18.43 0.28
C ASP A 264 1.60 -19.02 -0.95
N ILE A 265 1.13 -20.28 -0.86
CA ILE A 265 0.37 -20.91 -1.94
C ILE A 265 -0.95 -20.15 -2.18
N LYS A 266 -1.65 -19.75 -1.11
CA LYS A 266 -2.91 -19.01 -1.20
C LYS A 266 -2.76 -17.70 -1.97
N TYR A 267 -1.69 -16.94 -1.72
CA TYR A 267 -1.52 -15.60 -2.27
C TYR A 267 -0.67 -15.55 -3.54
N PHE A 268 0.37 -16.37 -3.63
CA PHE A 268 1.38 -16.28 -4.70
C PHE A 268 1.44 -17.54 -5.58
N GLY A 269 0.71 -18.59 -5.25
CA GLY A 269 0.71 -19.85 -5.97
C GLY A 269 1.90 -20.75 -5.64
N LYS A 270 1.88 -21.98 -6.18
CA LYS A 270 2.81 -23.05 -5.78
C LYS A 270 4.27 -22.77 -6.11
N GLU A 271 4.54 -22.19 -7.27
CA GLU A 271 5.90 -21.92 -7.74
C GLU A 271 6.59 -20.91 -6.83
N ARG A 272 5.98 -19.74 -6.65
CA ARG A 272 6.52 -18.70 -5.77
C ARG A 272 6.60 -19.14 -4.31
N ALA A 273 5.62 -19.92 -3.82
CA ALA A 273 5.69 -20.50 -2.49
C ALA A 273 6.89 -21.43 -2.29
N SER A 274 7.26 -22.22 -3.31
CA SER A 274 8.43 -23.09 -3.25
C SER A 274 9.73 -22.29 -3.19
N GLU A 275 9.81 -21.17 -3.92
CA GLU A 275 10.97 -20.26 -3.87
C GLU A 275 11.09 -19.61 -2.49
N LEU A 276 9.99 -19.11 -1.94
CA LEU A 276 9.95 -18.50 -0.60
C LEU A 276 10.35 -19.50 0.50
N ALA A 277 9.86 -20.74 0.42
CA ALA A 277 10.25 -21.79 1.36
C ALA A 277 11.74 -22.13 1.27
N LYS A 278 12.32 -22.12 0.05
CA LYS A 278 13.76 -22.31 -0.16
C LYS A 278 14.56 -21.17 0.48
N ILE A 279 14.16 -19.92 0.24
CA ILE A 279 14.81 -18.73 0.84
C ILE A 279 14.78 -18.82 2.37
N ARG A 280 13.62 -19.10 2.96
CA ARG A 280 13.50 -19.24 4.43
C ARG A 280 14.38 -20.36 4.99
N LYS A 281 14.52 -21.46 4.25
CA LYS A 281 15.42 -22.55 4.65
C LYS A 281 16.88 -22.11 4.63
N GLU A 282 17.31 -21.44 3.56
CA GLU A 282 18.68 -20.89 3.45
C GLU A 282 18.96 -19.87 4.57
N GLU A 283 18.01 -18.99 4.87
CA GLU A 283 18.10 -18.03 5.99
C GLU A 283 18.19 -18.72 7.34
N SER A 284 17.37 -19.76 7.58
CA SER A 284 17.40 -20.53 8.83
C SER A 284 18.73 -21.24 9.02
N GLU A 285 19.28 -21.85 7.95
CA GLU A 285 20.59 -22.50 7.98
C GLU A 285 21.71 -21.47 8.22
N GLN A 286 21.65 -20.29 7.60
CA GLN A 286 22.61 -19.21 7.82
C GLN A 286 22.54 -18.69 9.26
N ALA A 287 21.34 -18.46 9.81
CA ALA A 287 21.15 -18.03 11.18
C ALA A 287 21.68 -19.05 12.19
N GLU A 288 21.49 -20.35 11.93
CA GLU A 288 22.04 -21.41 12.76
C GLU A 288 23.58 -21.43 12.72
N ARG A 289 24.18 -21.29 11.54
CA ARG A 289 25.65 -21.17 11.39
C ARG A 289 26.20 -19.98 12.17
N ILE A 290 25.55 -18.82 12.06
CA ILE A 290 25.93 -17.61 12.82
C ILE A 290 25.81 -17.86 14.32
N SER A 291 24.68 -18.40 14.79
CA SER A 291 24.48 -18.70 16.22
C SER A 291 25.53 -19.68 16.76
N ASN A 292 25.89 -20.70 15.99
CA ASN A 292 26.90 -21.68 16.36
C ASN A 292 28.30 -21.05 16.40
N TYR A 293 28.64 -20.21 15.43
CA TYR A 293 29.88 -19.43 15.44
C TYR A 293 29.97 -18.54 16.69
N GLU A 294 28.93 -17.75 16.98
CA GLU A 294 28.94 -16.85 18.14
C GLU A 294 29.13 -17.60 19.48
N LYS A 295 28.57 -18.81 19.60
CA LYS A 295 28.79 -19.66 20.78
C LYS A 295 30.24 -20.11 20.86
N GLN A 296 30.84 -20.52 19.74
CA GLN A 296 32.25 -20.91 19.68
C GLN A 296 33.19 -19.73 19.97
N GLU A 297 32.89 -18.55 19.43
CA GLU A 297 33.62 -17.29 19.71
C GLU A 297 33.57 -16.95 21.20
N LYS A 298 32.39 -16.94 21.81
CA LYS A 298 32.22 -16.66 23.25
C LYS A 298 32.96 -17.67 24.12
N GLU A 299 32.88 -18.95 23.77
CA GLU A 299 33.56 -20.01 24.51
C GLU A 299 35.09 -19.91 24.35
N PHE A 300 35.58 -19.62 23.15
CA PHE A 300 36.99 -19.39 22.90
C PHE A 300 37.53 -18.21 23.71
N LEU A 301 36.83 -17.07 23.72
CA LEU A 301 37.22 -15.89 24.48
C LEU A 301 37.23 -16.17 25.99
N ARG A 302 36.24 -16.93 26.48
CA ARG A 302 36.16 -17.34 27.89
C ARG A 302 37.33 -18.23 28.31
N LEU A 303 37.72 -19.18 27.46
CA LEU A 303 38.80 -20.14 27.73
C LEU A 303 40.20 -19.54 27.55
N ASN A 304 40.33 -18.43 26.82
CA ASN A 304 41.62 -17.84 26.47
C ASN A 304 41.74 -16.35 26.88
N PRO A 305 41.57 -15.99 28.16
CA PRO A 305 41.56 -14.59 28.59
C PRO A 305 42.91 -13.89 28.38
N ASN A 306 44.02 -14.62 28.51
CA ASN A 306 45.38 -14.08 28.54
C ASN A 306 46.08 -14.07 27.16
N LEU A 307 45.40 -14.45 26.06
CA LEU A 307 45.98 -14.33 24.72
C LEU A 307 46.19 -12.85 24.35
N SER A 308 47.26 -12.59 23.59
CA SER A 308 47.48 -11.28 22.99
C SER A 308 46.34 -10.95 22.00
N ASP A 309 46.02 -9.66 21.81
CA ASP A 309 44.92 -9.26 20.91
C ASP A 309 45.17 -9.72 19.47
N LYS A 310 46.43 -9.72 19.03
CA LYS A 310 46.83 -10.20 17.70
C LYS A 310 46.59 -11.71 17.53
N ASP A 311 46.87 -12.51 18.56
CA ASP A 311 46.67 -13.96 18.51
C ASP A 311 45.19 -14.33 18.67
N LYS A 312 44.45 -13.58 19.50
CA LYS A 312 42.99 -13.69 19.60
C LYS A 312 42.35 -13.45 18.24
N GLU A 313 42.70 -12.34 17.59
CA GLU A 313 42.12 -11.97 16.29
C GLU A 313 42.43 -12.99 15.21
N LYS A 314 43.67 -13.48 15.15
CA LYS A 314 44.05 -14.56 14.23
C LYS A 314 43.21 -15.83 14.43
N LYS A 315 43.01 -16.24 15.69
CA LYS A 315 42.24 -17.45 16.02
C LYS A 315 40.74 -17.28 15.80
N LEU A 316 40.20 -16.10 16.06
CA LEU A 316 38.81 -15.75 15.73
C LEU A 316 38.59 -15.74 14.21
N LYS A 317 39.54 -15.21 13.43
CA LYS A 317 39.49 -15.28 11.97
C LYS A 317 39.49 -16.73 11.47
N GLU A 318 40.35 -17.59 12.00
CA GLU A 318 40.35 -19.03 11.68
C GLU A 318 39.00 -19.71 12.00
N LEU A 319 38.39 -19.37 13.14
CA LEU A 319 37.05 -19.86 13.51
C LEU A 319 35.96 -19.35 12.56
N ARG A 320 36.00 -18.07 12.15
CA ARG A 320 35.06 -17.48 11.18
C ARG A 320 35.16 -18.15 9.82
N VAL A 321 36.38 -18.29 9.28
CA VAL A 321 36.62 -18.94 7.98
C VAL A 321 36.14 -20.40 8.01
N LYS A 322 36.35 -21.10 9.13
CA LYS A 322 35.86 -22.47 9.30
C LYS A 322 34.32 -22.56 9.34
N ALA A 323 33.65 -21.55 9.90
CA ALA A 323 32.19 -21.53 10.03
C ALA A 323 31.48 -21.10 8.74
N PHE A 324 32.06 -20.16 7.98
CA PHE A 324 31.38 -19.47 6.88
C PHE A 324 32.06 -19.61 5.51
N GLY A 325 33.34 -19.98 5.46
CA GLY A 325 34.19 -19.81 4.28
C GLY A 325 34.87 -18.44 4.26
N GLU A 326 35.82 -18.24 3.36
CA GLU A 326 36.70 -17.06 3.36
C GLU A 326 35.95 -15.76 3.04
N GLU A 327 35.13 -15.75 1.99
CA GLU A 327 34.37 -14.57 1.56
C GLU A 327 33.29 -14.14 2.58
N GLU A 328 32.52 -15.11 3.08
CA GLU A 328 31.43 -14.83 4.03
C GLU A 328 31.97 -14.49 5.44
N ALA A 329 33.17 -14.97 5.80
CA ALA A 329 33.84 -14.58 7.05
C ALA A 329 34.24 -13.10 7.06
N GLU A 330 34.71 -12.57 5.92
CA GLU A 330 35.02 -11.14 5.78
C GLU A 330 33.75 -10.30 5.71
N ALA A 331 32.71 -10.78 5.03
CA ALA A 331 31.41 -10.10 5.00
C ALA A 331 30.79 -10.01 6.41
N TYR A 332 30.87 -11.08 7.20
CA TYR A 332 30.43 -11.10 8.59
C TYR A 332 31.18 -10.07 9.45
N GLU A 333 32.50 -9.98 9.31
CA GLU A 333 33.32 -9.01 10.05
C GLU A 333 32.94 -7.56 9.71
N ARG A 334 32.74 -7.26 8.42
CA ARG A 334 32.26 -5.95 7.98
C ARG A 334 30.91 -5.60 8.59
N ARG A 335 29.95 -6.53 8.61
CA ARG A 335 28.63 -6.33 9.24
C ARG A 335 28.75 -6.06 10.73
N LYS A 336 29.55 -6.84 11.46
CA LYS A 336 29.77 -6.67 12.89
C LYS A 336 30.40 -5.31 13.22
N MET A 337 31.40 -4.86 12.46
CA MET A 337 32.01 -3.54 12.66
C MET A 337 31.03 -2.39 12.40
N LEU A 338 30.12 -2.54 11.42
CA LEU A 338 29.08 -1.54 11.15
C LEU A 338 28.04 -1.48 12.29
N GLU A 339 27.65 -2.63 12.82
CA GLU A 339 26.74 -2.72 13.97
C GLU A 339 27.36 -2.08 15.21
N GLU A 340 28.61 -2.41 15.53
CA GLU A 340 29.35 -1.84 16.67
C GLU A 340 29.64 -0.33 16.52
N ALA A 341 29.74 0.19 15.30
CA ALA A 341 29.91 1.62 15.04
C ALA A 341 28.59 2.42 15.07
N SER A 342 27.45 1.72 15.05
CA SER A 342 26.10 2.31 15.08
C SER A 342 25.47 2.34 16.48
N GLU A 343 26.08 1.67 17.45
CA GLU A 343 25.81 1.78 18.90
C GLU A 343 26.66 2.90 19.54
#